data_AF-A0A930B890-F1
#
_entry.id   AF-A0A930B890-F1
#
_cell.length_a   1.000
_cell.length_b   1.000
_cell.length_c   1.000
_cell.angle_alpha   90.00
_cell.angle_beta   90.00
_cell.angle_gamma   90.00
#
_symmetry.space_group_name_H-M   'P 1'
#
loop_
_entity.id
_entity.type
_entity.pdbx_description
1 polymer ?
#
loop_
_entity_poly.entity_id
_entity_poly.type
_entity_poly.pdbx_seq_one_letter_code
_entity_poly.pdbx_strand_id
1 'polypeptide(L)'
;MENLWKELLAYVKKKTVVKKVLEYVEKDILLKNVLKCIPRLVVSFMVIGFIAEVCASGIKYFSRPVRQDLYEHIPDIHIYGTDTLLCDELTITARISDRAFSSGVFILTAKGNVIKEYYTEQLLQKGWIKGKNEKGEDFYIRTEDRDKFCFYKDGYRLNLSFGIPLDQDPDKLIWGDTRRRYMITMAKTEFY
;
A
#
# COMPACT_ATOMS: atom_id res chain seq x y z
N MET A 1 -56.40 56.86 19.40
CA MET A 1 -55.81 55.53 19.69
C MET A 1 -55.81 54.61 18.47
N GLU A 2 -56.94 54.38 17.80
CA GLU A 2 -57.03 53.38 16.71
C GLU A 2 -56.17 53.67 15.46
N ASN A 3 -56.05 54.92 15.01
CA ASN A 3 -55.22 55.26 13.85
C ASN A 3 -53.72 55.05 14.08
N LEU A 4 -53.24 55.32 15.30
CA LEU A 4 -51.84 55.17 15.67
C LEU A 4 -51.43 53.69 15.65
N TRP A 5 -52.33 52.80 16.09
CA TRP A 5 -52.14 51.35 16.00
C TRP A 5 -52.10 50.83 14.57
N LYS A 6 -52.92 51.38 13.66
CA LYS A 6 -52.92 51.02 12.24
C LYS A 6 -51.61 51.42 11.54
N GLU A 7 -51.10 52.62 11.83
CA GLU A 7 -49.81 53.07 11.29
C GLU A 7 -48.63 52.23 11.80
N LEU A 8 -48.64 51.88 13.09
CA LEU A 8 -47.58 51.07 13.70
C LEU A 8 -47.57 49.64 13.13
N LEU A 9 -48.73 49.03 12.91
CA LEU A 9 -48.87 47.74 12.23
C LEU A 9 -48.37 47.78 10.78
N ALA A 10 -48.70 48.83 10.03
CA ALA A 10 -48.23 49.00 8.65
C ALA A 10 -46.71 49.14 8.57
N TYR A 11 -46.11 49.90 9.50
CA TYR A 11 -44.66 50.07 9.59
C TYR A 11 -43.95 48.76 9.92
N VAL A 12 -44.44 47.99 10.91
CA VAL A 12 -43.88 46.69 11.27
C VAL A 12 -43.97 45.72 10.09
N LYS A 13 -45.12 45.64 9.40
CA LYS A 13 -45.30 44.78 8.22
C LYS A 13 -44.33 45.16 7.09
N LYS A 14 -44.15 46.46 6.81
CA LYS A 14 -43.19 46.96 5.81
C LYS A 14 -41.76 46.56 6.17
N LYS A 15 -41.35 46.73 7.44
CA LYS A 15 -40.01 46.35 7.92
C LYS A 15 -39.76 44.84 7.80
N THR A 16 -40.76 44.01 8.12
CA THR A 16 -40.66 42.55 7.97
C THR A 16 -40.52 42.12 6.50
N VAL A 17 -41.26 42.76 5.58
CA VAL A 17 -41.13 42.49 4.15
C VAL A 17 -39.74 42.86 3.65
N VAL A 18 -39.21 44.03 4.02
CA VAL A 18 -37.85 44.45 3.64
C VAL A 18 -36.79 43.49 4.17
N LYS A 19 -36.93 43.00 5.41
CA LYS A 19 -36.01 42.01 5.98
C LYS A 19 -36.00 40.70 5.17
N LYS A 20 -37.17 40.17 4.81
CA LYS A 20 -37.30 38.95 4.00
C LYS A 20 -36.69 39.12 2.60
N VAL A 21 -36.89 40.29 1.99
CA VAL A 21 -36.29 40.60 0.67
C VAL A 21 -34.77 40.67 0.78
N LEU A 22 -34.23 41.28 1.83
CA LEU A 22 -32.79 41.36 2.06
C LEU A 22 -32.17 39.96 2.27
N GLU A 23 -32.79 39.11 3.08
CA GLU A 23 -32.35 37.72 3.30
C GLU A 23 -32.38 36.89 1.99
N TYR A 24 -33.38 37.12 1.12
CA TYR A 24 -33.47 36.46 -0.16
C TYR A 24 -32.36 36.92 -1.12
N VAL A 25 -32.09 38.22 -1.19
CA VAL A 25 -31.01 38.79 -2.00
C VAL A 25 -29.65 38.28 -1.53
N GLU A 26 -29.42 38.20 -0.22
CA GLU A 26 -28.17 37.68 0.36
C GLU A 26 -27.96 36.18 0.02
N LYS A 27 -29.01 35.36 0.14
CA LYS A 27 -28.98 33.95 -0.26
C LYS A 27 -28.72 33.76 -1.76
N ASP A 28 -29.32 34.59 -2.62
CA ASP A 28 -29.11 34.54 -4.07
C ASP A 28 -27.68 34.92 -4.46
N ILE A 29 -27.10 35.93 -3.79
CA ILE A 29 -25.69 36.33 -3.95
C ILE A 29 -24.76 35.20 -3.50
N LEU A 30 -25.00 34.60 -2.34
CA LEU A 30 -24.22 33.46 -1.83
C LEU A 30 -24.32 32.27 -2.78
N LEU A 31 -25.53 31.94 -3.25
CA LEU A 31 -25.74 30.83 -4.19
C LEU A 31 -24.99 31.06 -5.49
N LYS A 32 -25.04 32.26 -6.08
CA LYS A 32 -24.29 32.62 -7.30
C LYS A 32 -22.78 32.52 -7.09
N ASN A 33 -22.27 32.90 -5.92
CA ASN A 33 -20.84 32.78 -5.60
C ASN A 33 -20.42 31.31 -5.45
N VAL A 34 -21.22 30.49 -4.77
CA VAL A 34 -20.97 29.04 -4.66
C VAL A 34 -21.04 28.37 -6.04
N LEU A 35 -22.06 28.68 -6.86
CA LEU A 35 -22.19 28.13 -8.21
C LEU A 35 -21.01 28.49 -9.12
N LYS A 36 -20.38 29.65 -8.94
CA LYS A 36 -19.16 30.02 -9.67
C LYS A 36 -17.92 29.26 -9.19
N CYS A 37 -17.89 28.81 -7.94
CA CYS A 37 -16.80 28.03 -7.38
C CYS A 37 -16.85 26.55 -7.77
N ILE A 38 -18.04 25.96 -7.92
CA ILE A 38 -18.21 24.52 -8.22
C ILE A 38 -17.47 24.10 -9.52
N PRO A 39 -17.63 24.79 -10.67
CA PRO A 39 -16.93 24.41 -11.90
C PRO A 39 -15.40 24.48 -11.74
N ARG A 40 -14.89 25.47 -11.00
CA ARG A 40 -13.45 25.60 -10.74
C ARG A 40 -12.92 24.44 -9.91
N LEU A 41 -13.68 23.99 -8.91
CA LEU A 41 -13.33 22.81 -8.11
C LEU A 41 -13.37 21.54 -8.96
N VAL A 42 -14.40 21.36 -9.78
CA VAL A 42 -14.51 20.20 -10.68
C VAL A 42 -13.31 20.12 -11.63
N VAL A 43 -12.96 21.24 -12.28
CA VAL A 43 -11.79 21.29 -13.17
C VAL A 43 -10.49 21.02 -12.41
N SER A 44 -10.34 21.58 -11.20
CA SER A 44 -9.18 21.30 -10.34
C SER A 44 -9.04 19.81 -10.03
N PHE A 45 -10.13 19.15 -9.62
CA PHE A 45 -10.12 17.71 -9.35
C PHE A 45 -9.83 16.87 -10.61
N MET A 46 -10.36 17.27 -11.78
CA MET A 46 -10.05 16.61 -13.05
C MET A 46 -8.57 16.70 -13.40
N VAL A 47 -7.95 17.88 -13.22
CA VAL A 47 -6.50 18.07 -13.48
C VAL A 47 -5.66 17.23 -12.53
N ILE A 48 -5.99 17.21 -11.23
CA ILE A 48 -5.28 16.39 -10.24
C ILE A 48 -5.40 14.90 -10.58
N GLY A 49 -6.61 14.44 -10.92
CA GLY A 49 -6.86 13.05 -11.31
C GLY A 49 -6.08 12.66 -12.57
N PHE A 50 -6.06 13.53 -13.58
CA PHE A 50 -5.29 13.31 -14.80
C PHE A 50 -3.78 13.22 -14.53
N ILE A 51 -3.23 14.13 -13.73
CA ILE A 51 -1.80 14.10 -13.35
C ILE A 51 -1.48 12.80 -12.61
N ALA A 52 -2.34 12.37 -11.67
CA ALA A 52 -2.14 11.13 -10.93
C ALA A 52 -2.08 9.90 -11.86
N GLU A 53 -2.98 9.83 -12.85
CA GLU A 53 -3.01 8.73 -13.83
C GLU A 53 -1.79 8.74 -14.75
N VAL A 54 -1.37 9.92 -15.23
CA VAL A 54 -0.15 10.09 -16.02
C VAL A 54 1.09 9.68 -15.23
N CYS A 55 1.18 10.07 -13.96
CA CYS A 55 2.27 9.67 -13.07
C CYS A 55 2.29 8.15 -12.84
N ALA A 56 1.14 7.53 -12.58
CA ALA A 56 1.03 6.09 -12.38
C ALA A 56 1.42 5.30 -13.65
N SER A 57 0.93 5.75 -14.80
CA SER A 57 1.29 5.20 -16.12
C SER A 57 2.78 5.39 -16.41
N GLY A 58 3.34 6.56 -16.08
CA GLY A 58 4.75 6.86 -16.19
C GLY A 58 5.60 5.91 -15.36
N ILE A 59 5.30 5.74 -14.07
CA ILE A 59 5.99 4.79 -13.20
C ILE A 59 5.93 3.38 -13.78
N LYS A 60 4.74 2.92 -14.22
CA LYS A 60 4.57 1.58 -14.80
C LYS A 60 5.43 1.38 -16.06
N TYR A 61 5.48 2.38 -16.94
CA TYR A 61 6.25 2.32 -18.18
C TYR A 61 7.76 2.37 -17.91
N PHE A 62 8.23 3.39 -17.16
CA PHE A 62 9.65 3.59 -16.90
C PHE A 62 10.25 2.53 -15.97
N SER A 63 9.44 1.91 -15.09
CA SER A 63 9.90 0.80 -14.25
C SER A 63 9.97 -0.56 -14.96
N ARG A 64 9.55 -0.66 -16.21
CA ARG A 64 9.59 -1.93 -16.95
C ARG A 64 10.97 -2.59 -16.96
N PRO A 65 12.09 -1.88 -17.22
CA PRO A 65 13.43 -2.48 -17.21
C PRO A 65 13.81 -3.03 -15.83
N VAL A 66 13.57 -2.27 -14.75
CA VAL A 66 13.94 -2.71 -13.39
C VAL A 66 13.05 -3.84 -12.86
N ARG A 67 11.79 -3.91 -13.33
CA ARG A 67 10.88 -5.02 -13.04
C ARG A 67 11.31 -6.30 -13.76
N GLN A 68 11.76 -6.17 -15.00
CA GLN A 68 12.30 -7.28 -15.79
C GLN A 68 13.63 -7.79 -15.21
N ASP A 69 14.55 -6.87 -14.90
CA ASP A 69 15.81 -7.15 -14.20
C ASP A 69 15.53 -7.93 -12.90
N LEU A 70 14.57 -7.46 -12.08
CA LEU A 70 14.19 -8.18 -10.87
C LEU A 70 13.60 -9.57 -11.16
N TYR A 71 12.75 -9.73 -12.18
CA TYR A 71 12.18 -11.04 -12.56
C TYR A 71 13.26 -12.05 -12.91
N GLU A 72 14.25 -11.64 -13.70
CA GLU A 72 15.36 -12.49 -14.16
C GLU A 72 16.28 -12.94 -13.01
N HIS A 73 16.30 -12.20 -11.91
CA HIS A 73 17.08 -12.54 -10.71
C HIS A 73 16.29 -13.33 -9.67
N ILE A 74 14.97 -13.53 -9.84
CA ILE A 74 14.21 -14.42 -8.94
C ILE A 74 14.76 -15.84 -9.11
N PRO A 75 15.13 -16.53 -8.02
CA PRO A 75 15.67 -17.87 -8.12
C PRO A 75 14.63 -18.84 -8.68
N ASP A 76 15.07 -19.68 -9.61
CA ASP A 76 14.31 -20.81 -10.15
C ASP A 76 14.22 -21.93 -9.10
N ILE A 77 13.28 -21.74 -8.16
CA ILE A 77 12.96 -22.62 -7.05
C ILE A 77 11.45 -22.74 -6.92
N HIS A 78 10.98 -23.90 -6.45
CA HIS A 78 9.56 -24.11 -6.23
C HIS A 78 9.11 -23.50 -4.90
N ILE A 79 7.83 -23.18 -4.81
CA ILE A 79 7.19 -22.87 -3.54
C ILE A 79 7.06 -24.15 -2.74
N TYR A 80 7.41 -24.09 -1.46
CA TYR A 80 7.39 -25.26 -0.58
C TYR A 80 6.05 -26.01 -0.64
N GLY A 81 6.11 -27.30 -0.95
CA GLY A 81 4.94 -28.19 -1.01
C GLY A 81 4.10 -28.05 -2.27
N THR A 82 4.61 -27.41 -3.32
CA THR A 82 3.92 -27.22 -4.61
C THR A 82 4.88 -27.41 -5.78
N ASP A 83 4.33 -27.65 -6.98
CA ASP A 83 5.08 -27.69 -8.25
C ASP A 83 5.11 -26.31 -8.95
N THR A 84 4.80 -25.23 -8.23
CA THR A 84 4.77 -23.87 -8.79
C THR A 84 6.08 -23.15 -8.51
N LEU A 85 6.64 -22.49 -9.53
CA LEU A 85 7.87 -21.71 -9.38
C LEU A 85 7.62 -20.40 -8.63
N LEU A 86 8.64 -19.98 -7.89
CA LEU A 86 8.59 -18.73 -7.13
C LEU A 86 8.43 -17.50 -8.05
N CYS A 87 9.05 -17.51 -9.23
CA CYS A 87 8.95 -16.40 -10.19
C CYS A 87 7.54 -16.19 -10.75
N ASP A 88 6.71 -17.23 -10.77
CA ASP A 88 5.34 -17.15 -11.30
C ASP A 88 4.35 -16.55 -10.28
N GLU A 89 4.63 -16.71 -8.98
CA GLU A 89 3.74 -16.27 -7.89
C GLU A 89 4.18 -14.95 -7.24
N LEU A 90 5.46 -14.58 -7.36
CA LEU A 90 5.93 -13.31 -6.81
C LEU A 90 5.35 -12.14 -7.60
N THR A 91 4.55 -11.32 -6.93
CA THR A 91 4.04 -10.07 -7.53
C THR A 91 5.16 -9.03 -7.59
N ILE A 92 5.58 -8.66 -8.81
CA ILE A 92 6.61 -7.63 -9.04
C ILE A 92 5.97 -6.27 -9.28
N THR A 93 6.25 -5.32 -8.41
CA THR A 93 5.74 -3.95 -8.49
C THR A 93 6.84 -2.91 -8.36
N ALA A 94 6.55 -1.68 -8.74
CA ALA A 94 7.45 -0.54 -8.61
C ALA A 94 6.64 0.67 -8.14
N ARG A 95 7.14 1.37 -7.12
CA ARG A 95 6.54 2.62 -6.62
C ARG A 95 7.21 3.87 -7.20
N ILE A 96 8.41 3.69 -7.75
CA ILE A 96 9.20 4.71 -8.45
C ILE A 96 9.82 4.06 -9.70
N SER A 97 10.22 4.87 -10.68
CA SER A 97 10.63 4.40 -12.00
C SER A 97 11.91 3.56 -12.01
N ASP A 98 12.79 3.74 -11.04
CA ASP A 98 14.14 3.15 -10.98
C ASP A 98 14.25 2.00 -9.97
N ARG A 99 13.16 1.65 -9.26
CA ARG A 99 13.18 0.61 -8.23
C ARG A 99 11.96 -0.30 -8.29
N ALA A 100 12.24 -1.59 -8.38
CA ALA A 100 11.24 -2.64 -8.27
C ALA A 100 11.41 -3.41 -6.95
N PHE A 101 10.31 -3.97 -6.47
CA PHE A 101 10.31 -4.98 -5.42
C PHE A 101 9.31 -6.08 -5.78
N SER A 102 9.55 -7.27 -5.29
CA SER A 102 8.64 -8.40 -5.44
C SER A 102 8.22 -8.93 -4.08
N SER A 103 7.00 -9.45 -4.02
CA SER A 103 6.47 -10.06 -2.80
C SER A 103 5.45 -11.14 -3.10
N GLY A 104 5.47 -12.20 -2.29
CA GLY A 104 4.47 -13.26 -2.28
C GLY A 104 4.17 -13.69 -0.84
N VAL A 105 2.91 -14.03 -0.58
CA VAL A 105 2.44 -14.50 0.73
C VAL A 105 1.88 -15.90 0.56
N PHE A 106 2.41 -16.84 1.34
CA PHE A 106 2.14 -18.25 1.21
C PHE A 106 1.65 -18.83 2.54
N ILE A 107 0.87 -19.90 2.48
CA ILE A 107 0.33 -20.55 3.68
C ILE A 107 1.39 -21.48 4.28
N LEU A 108 1.49 -21.49 5.61
CA LEU A 108 2.33 -22.47 6.31
C LEU A 108 1.65 -23.84 6.32
N THR A 109 2.15 -24.76 5.50
CA THR A 109 1.75 -26.18 5.46
C THR A 109 2.57 -27.06 6.39
N ALA A 110 3.71 -26.54 6.89
CA ALA A 110 4.59 -27.19 7.86
C ALA A 110 5.13 -26.15 8.85
N LYS A 111 5.85 -26.62 9.87
CA LYS A 111 6.58 -25.75 10.80
C LYS A 111 7.53 -24.82 10.05
N GLY A 112 7.64 -23.58 10.53
CA GLY A 112 8.49 -22.58 9.89
C GLY A 112 9.95 -23.02 9.73
N ASN A 113 10.50 -23.80 10.68
CA ASN A 113 11.85 -24.34 10.56
C ASN A 113 12.06 -25.24 9.32
N VAL A 114 11.08 -26.10 9.00
CA VAL A 114 11.16 -27.01 7.85
C VAL A 114 11.17 -26.20 6.54
N ILE A 115 10.28 -25.21 6.45
CA ILE A 115 10.16 -24.35 5.28
C ILE A 115 11.41 -23.46 5.13
N LYS A 116 11.92 -22.93 6.25
CA LYS A 116 13.18 -22.16 6.29
C LYS A 116 14.35 -22.99 5.78
N GLU A 117 14.49 -24.23 6.25
CA GLU A 117 15.56 -25.14 5.83
C GLU A 117 15.47 -25.44 4.33
N TYR A 118 14.27 -25.78 3.83
CA TYR A 118 14.03 -25.97 2.40
C TYR A 118 14.53 -24.79 1.56
N TYR A 119 14.05 -23.56 1.84
CA TYR A 119 14.48 -22.40 1.07
C TYR A 119 15.97 -22.11 1.25
N THR A 120 16.51 -22.32 2.45
CA THR A 120 17.94 -22.14 2.72
C THR A 120 18.78 -23.06 1.82
N GLU A 121 18.46 -24.35 1.77
CA GLU A 121 19.19 -25.33 0.95
C GLU A 121 19.11 -24.99 -0.53
N GLN A 122 17.90 -24.72 -1.04
CA GLN A 122 17.67 -24.37 -2.45
C GLN A 122 18.43 -23.10 -2.85
N LEU A 123 18.39 -22.06 -2.00
CA LEU A 123 19.08 -20.80 -2.26
C LEU A 123 20.60 -20.97 -2.25
N LEU A 124 21.14 -21.69 -1.27
CA LEU A 124 22.57 -21.98 -1.19
C LEU A 124 23.07 -22.78 -2.41
N GLN A 125 22.31 -23.77 -2.87
CA GLN A 125 22.61 -24.54 -4.09
C GLN A 125 22.65 -23.66 -5.34
N LYS A 126 21.83 -22.59 -5.38
CA LYS A 126 21.79 -21.62 -6.47
C LYS A 126 22.78 -20.46 -6.27
N GLY A 127 23.69 -20.55 -5.29
CA GLY A 127 24.76 -19.59 -5.06
C GLY A 127 24.36 -18.33 -4.30
N TRP A 128 23.21 -18.34 -3.61
CA TRP A 128 22.86 -17.26 -2.68
C TRP A 128 23.64 -17.39 -1.38
N ILE A 129 23.90 -16.26 -0.73
CA ILE A 129 24.65 -16.20 0.52
C ILE A 129 23.69 -15.80 1.64
N LYS A 130 23.74 -16.50 2.77
CA LYS A 130 23.01 -16.09 3.97
C LYS A 130 23.47 -14.71 4.43
N GLY A 131 22.50 -13.84 4.69
CA GLY A 131 22.76 -12.56 5.33
C GLY A 131 23.32 -12.77 6.72
N LYS A 132 24.36 -12.00 7.05
CA LYS A 132 24.96 -11.97 8.39
C LYS A 132 24.78 -10.60 9.01
N ASN A 133 24.58 -10.52 10.33
CA ASN A 133 24.61 -9.27 11.07
C ASN A 133 26.06 -8.79 11.29
N GLU A 134 26.25 -7.63 11.92
CA GLU A 134 27.57 -7.08 12.24
C GLU A 134 28.45 -8.03 13.08
N LYS A 135 27.84 -8.98 13.79
CA LYS A 135 28.50 -10.01 14.61
C LYS A 135 28.80 -11.30 13.82
N GLY A 136 28.46 -11.35 12.54
CA GLY A 136 28.65 -12.53 11.69
C GLY A 136 27.62 -13.64 11.87
N GLU A 137 26.56 -13.40 12.66
CA GLU A 137 25.48 -14.35 12.93
C GLU A 137 24.41 -14.25 11.82
N ASP A 138 23.67 -15.35 11.57
CA ASP A 138 22.56 -15.35 10.59
C ASP A 138 21.63 -14.15 10.89
N PHE A 139 21.44 -13.28 9.89
CA PHE A 139 20.71 -12.02 10.02
C PHE A 139 19.24 -12.31 10.29
N TYR A 140 18.93 -12.33 11.58
CA TYR A 140 17.63 -12.60 12.16
C TYR A 140 17.11 -11.29 12.76
N ILE A 141 16.12 -10.69 12.12
CA ILE A 141 15.34 -9.64 12.79
C ILE A 141 14.14 -10.33 13.42
N ARG A 142 14.19 -10.51 14.75
CA ARG A 142 12.98 -10.73 15.54
C ARG A 142 12.32 -9.38 15.75
N THR A 143 11.25 -9.14 15.01
CA THR A 143 10.25 -8.17 15.48
C THR A 143 9.30 -8.90 16.42
N GLU A 144 8.52 -8.18 17.25
CA GLU A 144 7.58 -8.81 18.20
C GLU A 144 6.66 -9.86 17.54
N ASP A 145 6.43 -9.76 16.23
CA ASP A 145 5.49 -10.59 15.48
C ASP A 145 6.09 -11.42 14.32
N ARG A 146 7.37 -11.26 13.96
CA ARG A 146 7.94 -11.92 12.76
C ARG A 146 9.42 -12.27 12.87
N ASP A 147 9.73 -13.46 12.38
CA ASP A 147 11.08 -13.95 12.16
C ASP A 147 11.48 -13.72 10.69
N LYS A 148 12.53 -12.91 10.44
CA LYS A 148 12.99 -12.57 9.09
C LYS A 148 14.42 -13.07 8.84
N PHE A 149 14.61 -13.78 7.72
CA PHE A 149 15.89 -14.31 7.23
C PHE A 149 16.24 -13.67 5.90
N CYS A 150 17.47 -13.18 5.75
CA CYS A 150 17.94 -12.50 4.54
C CYS A 150 18.92 -13.38 3.76
N PHE A 151 18.87 -13.29 2.44
CA PHE A 151 19.78 -13.93 1.49
C PHE A 151 20.20 -12.91 0.44
N TYR A 152 21.45 -13.00 -0.02
CA TYR A 152 22.05 -12.05 -0.96
C TYR A 152 22.67 -12.76 -2.15
N LYS A 153 22.48 -12.19 -3.34
CA LYS A 153 23.14 -12.64 -4.58
C LYS A 153 23.09 -11.52 -5.62
N ASP A 154 24.20 -11.26 -6.32
CA ASP A 154 24.25 -10.33 -7.47
C ASP A 154 23.66 -8.93 -7.22
N GLY A 155 23.82 -8.40 -6.01
CA GLY A 155 23.23 -7.10 -5.64
C GLY A 155 21.72 -7.14 -5.39
N TYR A 156 21.16 -8.32 -5.13
CA TYR A 156 19.78 -8.53 -4.72
C TYR A 156 19.70 -9.13 -3.33
N ARG A 157 18.63 -8.78 -2.62
CA ARG A 157 18.26 -9.36 -1.34
C ARG A 157 16.92 -10.05 -1.44
N LEU A 158 16.87 -11.32 -1.06
CA LEU A 158 15.66 -12.09 -0.82
C LEU A 158 15.45 -12.22 0.70
N ASN A 159 14.25 -11.93 1.19
CA ASN A 159 13.89 -12.15 2.59
C ASN A 159 12.76 -13.17 2.72
N LEU A 160 12.93 -14.09 3.67
CA LEU A 160 11.91 -15.02 4.13
C LEU A 160 11.41 -14.56 5.50
N SER A 161 10.11 -14.24 5.61
CA SER A 161 9.50 -13.75 6.85
C SER A 161 8.38 -14.68 7.31
N PHE A 162 8.34 -15.04 8.58
CA PHE A 162 7.31 -15.93 9.15
C PHE A 162 6.37 -15.15 10.07
N GLY A 163 5.06 -15.43 10.00
CA GLY A 163 4.04 -14.79 10.83
C GLY A 163 3.86 -15.41 12.22
N ILE A 164 4.45 -16.59 12.47
CA ILE A 164 4.42 -17.31 13.75
C ILE A 164 5.83 -17.81 14.10
N PRO A 165 6.11 -18.16 15.37
CA PRO A 165 7.34 -18.83 15.76
C PRO A 165 7.64 -20.07 14.92
N LEU A 166 8.91 -20.27 14.55
CA LEU A 166 9.34 -21.32 13.63
C LEU A 166 9.10 -22.77 14.09
N ASP A 167 9.08 -22.99 15.41
CA ASP A 167 8.86 -24.28 16.06
C ASP A 167 7.38 -24.61 16.28
N GLN A 168 6.52 -23.60 16.16
CA GLN A 168 5.08 -23.72 16.32
C GLN A 168 4.45 -24.46 15.13
N ASP A 169 3.51 -25.35 15.46
CA ASP A 169 2.71 -26.06 14.48
C ASP A 169 1.63 -25.12 13.90
N PRO A 170 1.55 -24.97 12.56
CA PRO A 170 0.56 -24.09 11.94
C PRO A 170 -0.89 -24.51 12.19
N ASP A 171 -1.16 -25.78 12.52
CA ASP A 171 -2.51 -26.28 12.82
C ASP A 171 -2.93 -26.04 14.27
N LYS A 172 -2.00 -25.67 15.16
CA LYS A 172 -2.31 -25.30 16.56
C LYS A 172 -2.82 -23.87 16.71
N LEU A 173 -2.91 -23.11 15.62
CA LEU A 173 -3.45 -21.75 15.63
C LEU A 173 -4.98 -21.76 15.66
N ILE A 174 -5.54 -20.84 16.45
CA ILE A 174 -6.99 -20.71 16.62
C ILE A 174 -7.61 -20.18 15.32
N TRP A 175 -8.82 -20.65 15.02
CA TRP A 175 -9.61 -20.19 13.87
C TRP A 175 -9.73 -18.66 13.87
N GLY A 176 -9.29 -18.02 12.77
CA GLY A 176 -9.24 -16.57 12.61
C GLY A 176 -7.84 -15.96 12.68
N ASP A 177 -6.81 -16.73 13.08
CA ASP A 177 -5.44 -16.22 13.06
C ASP A 177 -4.87 -16.17 11.63
N THR A 178 -4.75 -14.95 11.11
CA THR A 178 -4.18 -14.67 9.77
C THR A 178 -2.67 -14.87 9.71
N ARG A 179 -2.01 -15.19 10.84
CA ARG A 179 -0.56 -15.37 10.96
C ARG A 179 -0.02 -16.70 10.45
N ARG A 180 -0.86 -17.67 10.04
CA ARG A 180 -0.47 -18.96 9.43
C ARG A 180 0.14 -18.79 8.01
N ARG A 181 1.06 -17.86 7.85
CA ARG A 181 1.62 -17.45 6.57
C ARG A 181 3.10 -17.16 6.70
N TYR A 182 3.81 -17.37 5.60
CA TYR A 182 5.15 -16.82 5.40
C TYR A 182 5.14 -15.92 4.18
N MET A 183 6.08 -14.99 4.13
CA MET A 183 6.20 -14.01 3.08
C MET A 183 7.61 -14.05 2.52
N ILE A 184 7.70 -14.13 1.19
CA ILE A 184 8.96 -13.94 0.49
C ILE A 184 8.93 -12.54 -0.13
N THR A 185 10.03 -11.81 0.03
CA THR A 185 10.22 -10.51 -0.61
C THR A 185 11.57 -10.47 -1.28
N MET A 186 11.67 -9.77 -2.40
CA MET A 186 12.96 -9.56 -3.06
C MET A 186 13.07 -8.13 -3.59
N ALA A 187 14.26 -7.56 -3.48
CA ALA A 187 14.58 -6.24 -4.02
C ALA A 187 16.07 -6.12 -4.28
N LYS A 188 16.45 -5.21 -5.16
CA LYS A 188 17.87 -4.83 -5.35
C LYS A 188 18.39 -4.20 -4.07
N THR A 189 19.58 -4.58 -3.63
CA THR A 189 20.28 -3.92 -2.53
C THR A 189 20.91 -2.64 -3.06
N GLU A 190 20.38 -1.50 -2.65
CA GLU A 190 21.16 -0.28 -2.72
C GLU A 190 22.33 -0.45 -1.75
N PHE A 191 23.56 -0.37 -2.27
CA PHE A 191 24.75 -0.23 -1.44
C PHE A 191 24.51 0.98 -0.52
N TYR A 192 24.26 0.71 0.76
CA TYR A 192 24.32 1.70 1.83
C TYR A 192 25.76 1.87 2.27
#